data_AF-A0A126RFU5-F1
#
_entry.id   AF-A0A126RFU5-F1
#
_cell.length_a   1.000
_cell.length_b   1.000
_cell.length_c   1.000
_cell.angle_alpha   90.00
_cell.angle_beta   90.00
_cell.angle_gamma   90.00
#
_symmetry.space_group_name_H-M   'P 1'
#
loop_
_entity.id
_entity.type
_entity.pdbx_description
1 polymer ?
#
loop_
_entity_poly.entity_id
_entity_poly.type
_entity_poly.pdbx_seq_one_letter_code
_entity_poly.pdbx_strand_id
1 'polypeptide(L)'
;MPPSKEARRTDYDFRYWSTIPGRGEFVRLIAGLRYAFPLRMATLMPSFPRLAELQERVAALPELQDYLGSDRHLPFTNEDVFRHYPELDAA
;
A
#
# COMPACT_ATOMS: atom_id res chain seq x y z
N MET A 1 30.62 26.27 0.97
CA MET A 1 29.28 26.78 1.31
C MET A 1 28.36 26.59 0.10
N PRO A 2 27.34 25.72 0.16
CA PRO A 2 26.10 25.92 -0.56
C PRO A 2 25.03 26.52 0.37
N PRO A 3 24.07 27.31 -0.15
CA PRO A 3 23.04 27.96 0.65
C PRO A 3 21.84 27.05 0.95
N SER A 4 21.14 27.46 2.00
CA SER A 4 19.99 26.88 2.67
C SER A 4 18.75 26.76 1.77
N LYS A 5 17.93 25.73 2.01
CA LYS A 5 16.50 25.75 1.67
C LYS A 5 15.71 25.45 2.95
N GLU A 6 15.27 26.50 3.62
CA GLU A 6 14.32 26.39 4.73
C GLU A 6 12.96 25.99 4.16
N ALA A 7 12.54 24.76 4.42
CA ALA A 7 11.14 24.37 4.41
C ALA A 7 10.74 24.20 5.87
N ARG A 8 9.73 24.97 6.32
CA ARG A 8 9.23 24.91 7.69
C ARG A 8 8.96 23.44 8.06
N ARG A 9 9.76 22.94 8.99
CA ARG A 9 9.71 21.56 9.46
C ARG A 9 8.54 21.45 10.42
N THR A 10 7.38 21.01 9.93
CA THR A 10 6.36 20.48 10.83
C THR A 10 6.99 19.31 11.57
N ASP A 11 6.87 19.33 12.89
CA ASP A 11 7.60 18.50 13.86
C ASP A 11 7.07 17.06 13.89
N TYR A 12 7.03 16.41 12.72
CA TYR A 12 6.71 15.01 12.59
C TYR A 12 8.01 14.22 12.62
N ASP A 13 8.25 13.54 13.74
CA ASP A 13 9.30 12.53 13.84
C ASP A 13 8.82 11.26 13.13
N PHE A 14 9.26 11.07 11.89
CA PHE A 14 8.98 9.86 11.12
C PHE A 14 9.85 8.72 11.69
N ARG A 15 9.34 8.04 12.72
CA ARG A 15 10.02 6.85 13.27
C ARG A 15 9.98 5.71 12.26
N TYR A 16 11.10 5.50 11.58
CA TYR A 16 11.33 4.37 10.69
C TYR A 16 11.70 3.13 11.52
N TRP A 17 10.86 2.10 11.48
CA TRP A 17 11.11 0.84 12.18
C TRP A 17 11.86 -0.08 11.22
N SER A 18 13.16 -0.29 11.43
CA SER A 18 13.98 -1.16 10.57
C SER A 18 13.56 -2.63 10.59
N THR A 19 12.72 -3.04 11.54
CA THR A 19 12.20 -4.39 11.73
C THR A 19 10.80 -4.62 11.18
N ILE A 20 10.09 -3.56 10.76
CA ILE A 20 8.78 -3.70 10.11
C ILE A 20 9.04 -3.76 8.59
N PRO A 21 8.68 -4.85 7.90
CA PRO A 21 8.90 -4.96 6.46
C PRO A 21 7.97 -3.99 5.73
N GLY A 22 8.52 -2.83 5.40
CA GLY A 22 7.77 -1.66 4.95
C GLY A 22 8.57 -0.79 3.99
N ARG A 23 8.82 -1.29 2.78
CA ARG A 23 9.37 -0.48 1.67
C ARG A 23 8.39 -0.37 0.50
N GLY A 24 7.10 -0.59 0.75
CA GLY A 24 6.09 -0.69 -0.30
C GLY A 24 4.64 -0.50 0.17
N GLU A 25 4.39 0.08 1.35
CA GLU A 25 3.05 0.14 1.93
C GLU A 25 2.01 0.82 1.04
N PHE A 26 2.39 1.76 0.18
CA PHE A 26 1.41 2.48 -0.64
C PHE A 26 0.70 1.57 -1.67
N VAL A 27 1.39 0.59 -2.24
CA VAL A 27 0.75 -0.42 -3.09
C VAL A 27 0.02 -1.49 -2.31
N ARG A 28 0.51 -1.82 -1.11
CA ARG A 28 -0.19 -2.75 -0.21
C ARG A 28 -1.52 -2.18 0.27
N LEU A 29 -1.68 -0.86 0.39
CA LEU A 29 -2.96 -0.25 0.74
C LEU A 29 -4.06 -0.62 -0.26
N ILE A 30 -3.85 -0.40 -1.56
CA ILE A 30 -4.86 -0.68 -2.58
C ILE A 30 -5.08 -2.18 -2.74
N ALA A 31 -3.99 -2.98 -2.72
CA ALA A 31 -4.11 -4.43 -2.77
C ALA A 31 -4.87 -4.99 -1.54
N GLY A 32 -4.58 -4.46 -0.34
CA GLY A 32 -5.22 -4.85 0.90
C GLY A 32 -6.69 -4.42 0.98
N LEU A 33 -7.03 -3.23 0.48
CA LEU A 33 -8.43 -2.79 0.37
C LEU A 33 -9.21 -3.66 -0.62
N ARG A 34 -8.61 -4.04 -1.75
CA ARG A 34 -9.22 -4.99 -2.71
C ARG A 34 -9.44 -6.37 -2.11
N TYR A 35 -8.58 -6.80 -1.18
CA TYR A 35 -8.77 -8.02 -0.41
C TYR A 35 -9.88 -7.89 0.65
N ALA A 36 -9.87 -6.81 1.44
CA ALA A 36 -10.80 -6.61 2.53
C ALA A 36 -12.23 -6.29 2.08
N PHE A 37 -12.38 -5.53 0.99
CA PHE A 37 -13.67 -5.05 0.47
C PHE A 37 -13.79 -5.24 -1.06
N PRO A 38 -13.79 -6.50 -1.55
CA PRO A 38 -13.78 -6.77 -2.98
C PRO A 38 -14.98 -6.15 -3.73
N LEU A 39 -16.18 -6.20 -3.16
CA LEU A 39 -17.38 -5.63 -3.81
C LEU A 39 -17.31 -4.11 -3.84
N ARG A 40 -17.02 -3.48 -2.69
CA ARG A 40 -16.88 -2.01 -2.58
C ARG A 40 -15.82 -1.48 -3.54
N MET A 41 -14.67 -2.15 -3.60
CA MET A 41 -13.55 -1.74 -4.44
C MET A 41 -13.86 -1.94 -5.92
N ALA A 42 -14.62 -2.97 -6.29
CA ALA A 42 -15.09 -3.14 -7.67
C ALA A 42 -15.94 -1.94 -8.14
N THR A 43 -16.80 -1.40 -7.27
CA THR A 43 -17.61 -0.19 -7.58
C THR A 43 -16.75 1.08 -7.65
N LEU A 44 -15.78 1.25 -6.74
CA LEU A 44 -15.03 2.51 -6.60
C LEU A 44 -13.87 2.65 -7.59
N MET A 45 -13.18 1.56 -7.92
CA MET A 45 -11.95 1.61 -8.72
C MET A 45 -12.09 2.27 -10.11
N PRO A 46 -13.22 2.14 -10.84
CA PRO A 46 -13.43 2.87 -12.09
C PRO A 46 -13.35 4.39 -11.94
N SER A 47 -13.64 4.94 -10.76
CA SER A 47 -13.53 6.39 -10.48
C SER A 47 -12.10 6.85 -10.21
N PHE A 48 -11.17 5.92 -9.96
CA PHE A 48 -9.78 6.22 -9.61
C PHE A 48 -8.78 5.49 -10.54
N PRO A 49 -8.86 5.69 -11.87
CA PRO A 49 -8.05 4.93 -12.83
C PRO A 49 -6.54 5.13 -12.64
N ARG A 50 -6.10 6.34 -12.27
CA ARG A 50 -4.68 6.62 -12.01
C ARG A 50 -4.13 5.88 -10.80
N LEU A 51 -4.98 5.59 -9.82
CA LEU A 51 -4.60 4.87 -8.61
C LEU A 51 -4.44 3.37 -8.91
N ALA A 52 -5.34 2.83 -9.74
CA ALA A 52 -5.20 1.48 -10.26
C ALA A 52 -3.92 1.33 -11.09
N GLU A 53 -3.68 2.25 -12.04
CA GLU A 53 -2.48 2.26 -12.87
C GLU A 53 -1.20 2.38 -12.03
N LEU A 54 -1.18 3.27 -11.04
CA LEU A 54 -0.05 3.42 -10.13
C LEU A 54 0.23 2.11 -9.38
N GLN A 55 -0.82 1.46 -8.88
CA GLN A 55 -0.66 0.20 -8.14
C GLN A 55 -0.10 -0.90 -9.03
N GLU A 56 -0.61 -1.04 -10.24
CA GLU A 56 -0.12 -2.01 -11.23
C GLU A 56 1.33 -1.71 -11.63
N ARG A 57 1.66 -0.46 -11.93
CA ARG A 57 3.02 -0.04 -12.31
C ARG A 57 4.04 -0.31 -11.23
N VAL A 58 3.70 -0.02 -9.98
CA VAL A 58 4.60 -0.31 -8.85
C VAL A 58 4.70 -1.81 -8.62
N ALA A 59 3.59 -2.57 -8.70
CA ALA A 59 3.63 -4.04 -8.59
C ALA A 59 4.48 -4.71 -9.70
N ALA A 60 4.65 -4.06 -10.86
CA ALA A 60 5.46 -4.52 -11.97
C ALA A 60 6.94 -4.08 -11.91
N LEU A 61 7.37 -3.32 -10.90
CA LEU A 61 8.76 -2.87 -10.79
C LEU A 61 9.72 -4.07 -10.65
N PRO A 62 10.75 -4.19 -11.51
CA PRO A 62 11.73 -5.27 -11.44
C PRO A 62 12.37 -5.41 -10.05
N GLU A 63 12.64 -4.29 -9.37
CA GLU A 63 13.25 -4.22 -8.05
C GLU A 63 12.38 -4.81 -6.94
N LEU A 64 11.08 -4.94 -7.18
CA LEU A 64 10.13 -5.52 -6.23
C LEU A 64 9.86 -7.00 -6.49
N GLN A 65 10.21 -7.55 -7.65
CA GLN A 65 9.85 -8.93 -8.00
C GLN A 65 10.50 -9.95 -7.07
N ASP A 66 11.78 -9.73 -6.71
CA ASP A 66 12.49 -10.57 -5.73
C ASP A 66 11.80 -10.58 -4.36
N TYR A 67 11.20 -9.46 -3.96
CA TYR A 67 10.44 -9.39 -2.72
C TYR A 67 9.07 -10.06 -2.87
N LEU A 68 8.29 -9.66 -3.89
CA LEU A 68 6.93 -10.13 -4.14
C LEU A 68 6.85 -11.65 -4.38
N GLY A 69 7.91 -12.25 -4.93
CA GLY A 69 8.03 -13.70 -5.14
C GLY A 69 8.70 -14.47 -3.99
N SER A 70 9.11 -13.79 -2.90
CA SER A 70 9.75 -14.44 -1.76
C SER A 70 8.77 -14.72 -0.61
N ASP A 71 9.15 -15.61 0.30
CA ASP A 71 8.40 -15.90 1.54
C ASP A 71 8.24 -14.67 2.47
N ARG A 72 8.98 -13.58 2.21
CA ARG A 72 8.84 -12.32 2.96
C ARG A 72 7.61 -11.51 2.54
N HIS A 73 7.05 -11.78 1.37
CA HIS A 73 5.80 -11.17 0.91
C HIS A 73 4.63 -12.03 1.36
N LEU A 74 4.22 -11.83 2.61
CA LEU A 74 3.13 -12.58 3.21
C LEU A 74 1.80 -12.24 2.52
N PRO A 75 0.95 -13.25 2.22
CA PRO A 75 -0.37 -13.02 1.67
C PRO A 75 -1.26 -12.29 2.68
N PHE A 76 -2.31 -11.63 2.19
CA PHE A 76 -3.33 -11.09 3.09
C PHE A 76 -4.09 -12.22 3.77
N THR A 77 -4.33 -12.05 5.07
CA THR A 77 -5.08 -12.98 5.90
C THR A 77 -6.07 -12.21 6.77
N ASN A 78 -7.08 -12.90 7.31
CA ASN A 78 -8.02 -12.31 8.26
C ASN A 78 -7.44 -12.05 9.65
N GLU A 79 -6.16 -12.31 9.87
CA GLU A 79 -5.47 -12.00 11.13
C GLU A 79 -4.73 -10.64 11.06
N ASP A 80 -4.43 -10.15 9.85
CA ASP A 80 -3.72 -8.88 9.60
C ASP A 80 -4.68 -7.67 9.63
N VAL A 81 -4.21 -6.46 9.30
CA VAL A 81 -5.00 -5.22 9.27
C VAL A 81 -6.08 -5.22 8.18
N PHE A 82 -5.82 -5.86 7.04
CA PHE A 82 -6.79 -5.99 5.94
C PHE A 82 -7.57 -7.28 6.11
N ARG A 83 -8.70 -7.20 6.81
CA ARG A 83 -9.58 -8.34 7.06
C ARG A 83 -10.83 -8.22 6.23
N HIS A 84 -11.28 -9.34 5.67
CA HIS A 84 -12.55 -9.37 4.97
C HIS A 84 -13.69 -9.54 5.97
N TYR A 85 -14.50 -8.49 6.10
CA TYR A 85 -15.74 -8.48 6.87
C TYR A 85 -16.91 -8.35 5.88
N PRO A 86 -17.59 -9.45 5.52
CA PRO A 86 -18.67 -9.43 4.53
C PRO A 86 -19.78 -8.42 4.85
N GLU A 87 -20.06 -8.21 6.13
CA GLU A 87 -21.04 -7.24 6.62
C GLU A 87 -20.66 -5.78 6.36
N LEU A 88 -19.37 -5.51 6.08
CA LEU A 88 -18.85 -4.18 5.73
C LEU A 88 -18.56 -4.04 4.23
N ASP A 89 -18.55 -5.14 3.48
CA ASP A 89 -18.29 -5.14 2.03
C ASP A 89 -19.58 -5.04 1.22
N ALA A 90 -20.10 -3.82 1.13
CA ALA A 90 -21.27 -3.49 0.33
C ALA A 90 -20.88 -2.79 -0.98
N ALA A 91 -21.60 -3.11 -2.07
CA ALA A 91 -21.41 -2.51 -3.39
C ALA A 91 -21.72 -1.00 -3.44
#